data_AF-A0A1Y5GST4-F1
#
_entry.id   AF-A0A1Y5GST4-F1
#
_cell.length_a   1.000
_cell.length_b   1.000
_cell.length_c   1.000
_cell.angle_alpha   90.00
_cell.angle_beta   90.00
_cell.angle_gamma   90.00
#
_symmetry.space_group_name_H-M   'P 1'
#
loop_
_entity.id
_entity.type
_entity.pdbx_description
1 polymer ?
#
loop_
_entity_poly.entity_id
_entity_poly.type
_entity_poly.pdbx_seq_one_letter_code
_entity_poly.pdbx_strand_id
1 'polypeptide(L)'
;MSSDAGRAINTGNSASTLDDFSIDAEVKPKSGTRKRRKKLTAHRAAYLVHSFIGLKLSLIFSIVLLTGSIAVFSDELDWLLYSEIRVTPQGEKLNEGEIFDRLQAAMPNVGLAALSTANDKEATAAHARMTLPGGGFKKIWIDPYTGEITGTTNFLTVGEFFSILHHTLFMPVIGRALVNVFGVLCLIGLISGLISYRRFWREFFTLPRWNAKSRIFLGDLHKFIGLWSIWFVLIIGVTGSWWFYQTPLVRYKVAPQFLPSTVIDPQLSHEHLAALGKGIPTPLTSKDIVSALKKHDPDFVIHFLIPPEHNGMAYQIGGTKHDLLTSKWDSRYFLNPFTGDIIGSQLAEDLPNIMRVDKAMVPLHYGTWGYSGNADLSVKIIWCFFGLAMSALSISGMIIYYKRTQSATRKLLPTHGKSRTLQRTWFAVRPWGGPMSSLKYVNWIFVIVIGIGISIGFKIQKEGTAGSGYLYTEQNIGQWSISLNATLGLLEKDLDPIQAGRQTTINAFIKSGDPDAIKFMYARVNKPRTTRAPGSVIHGSLGNQHAHMPVPQTLKDSTLIWLTIEDWSGEFYQVNWPLQADGKATVDMRIAPQQEVTSLH
;
A
#
# COMPACT_ATOMS: atom_id res chain seq x y z
N MET A 1 -7.33 94.07 18.38
CA MET A 1 -6.31 94.22 17.32
C MET A 1 -6.28 92.92 16.54
N SER A 2 -6.59 92.84 15.26
CA SER A 2 -7.12 93.84 14.30
C SER A 2 -7.88 93.12 13.17
N SER A 3 -8.70 93.86 12.40
CA SER A 3 -8.90 93.81 10.93
C SER A 3 -9.15 92.46 10.21
N ASP A 4 -10.04 92.29 9.22
CA ASP A 4 -11.06 93.12 8.53
C ASP A 4 -12.03 92.10 7.85
N ALA A 5 -13.33 92.31 7.55
CA ALA A 5 -14.15 93.45 7.11
C ALA A 5 -14.15 93.71 5.58
N GLY A 6 -15.35 93.62 4.95
CA GLY A 6 -15.63 93.95 3.53
C GLY A 6 -15.99 92.72 2.66
N ARG A 7 -17.19 92.45 2.10
CA ARG A 7 -18.46 93.16 1.77
C ARG A 7 -18.63 93.55 0.29
N ALA A 8 -19.87 93.39 -0.22
CA ALA A 8 -20.47 93.69 -1.55
C ALA A 8 -20.32 92.55 -2.59
N ILE A 9 -21.35 91.98 -3.25
CA ILE A 9 -22.77 92.30 -3.63
C ILE A 9 -22.95 93.08 -4.95
N ASN A 10 -23.87 92.57 -5.80
CA ASN A 10 -24.37 93.06 -7.12
C ASN A 10 -23.37 92.97 -8.30
N THR A 11 -23.71 92.64 -9.56
CA THR A 11 -24.96 92.22 -10.29
C THR A 11 -24.52 91.52 -11.61
N GLY A 12 -25.32 90.83 -12.44
CA GLY A 12 -26.77 90.53 -12.50
C GLY A 12 -27.18 90.09 -13.94
N ASN A 13 -28.39 89.53 -14.14
CA ASN A 13 -28.93 88.96 -15.42
C ASN A 13 -28.21 87.70 -15.98
N SER A 14 -28.87 86.75 -16.67
CA SER A 14 -30.29 86.58 -17.07
C SER A 14 -30.61 85.10 -17.42
N ALA A 15 -31.87 84.67 -17.22
CA ALA A 15 -32.62 83.55 -17.87
C ALA A 15 -31.86 82.27 -18.32
N SER A 16 -32.27 81.04 -17.98
CA SER A 16 -33.63 80.52 -18.21
C SER A 16 -33.93 79.16 -17.52
N THR A 17 -35.22 78.89 -17.32
CA THR A 17 -35.90 77.58 -17.23
C THR A 17 -35.61 76.60 -16.07
N LEU A 18 -36.58 76.58 -15.13
CA LEU A 18 -37.34 75.41 -14.64
C LEU A 18 -36.66 74.36 -13.73
N ASP A 19 -37.01 74.47 -12.44
CA ASP A 19 -37.87 73.54 -11.68
C ASP A 19 -37.37 72.08 -11.40
N ASP A 20 -37.53 71.49 -10.20
CA ASP A 20 -38.07 72.00 -8.93
C ASP A 20 -37.59 71.18 -7.70
N PHE A 21 -37.77 71.74 -6.50
CA PHE A 21 -37.67 71.16 -5.14
C PHE A 21 -36.72 69.97 -4.87
N SER A 22 -35.60 70.27 -4.21
CA SER A 22 -35.04 69.39 -3.16
C SER A 22 -35.14 70.10 -1.80
N ILE A 23 -36.03 69.61 -0.93
CA ILE A 23 -36.16 70.07 0.46
C ILE A 23 -35.40 69.11 1.37
N ASP A 24 -34.60 69.66 2.27
CA ASP A 24 -33.84 68.93 3.27
C ASP A 24 -34.75 68.12 4.21
N ALA A 25 -34.43 66.84 4.37
CA ALA A 25 -34.92 66.02 5.48
C ALA A 25 -33.73 65.33 6.14
N GLU A 26 -33.33 65.84 7.30
CA GLU A 26 -32.17 65.43 8.08
C GLU A 26 -32.31 63.95 8.57
N VAL A 27 -31.77 63.00 7.79
CA VAL A 27 -31.80 61.57 8.14
C VAL A 27 -30.76 61.27 9.22
N LYS A 28 -31.20 61.30 10.50
CA LYS A 28 -30.41 60.78 11.62
C LYS A 28 -29.93 59.35 11.31
N PRO A 29 -28.62 59.05 11.42
CA PRO A 29 -28.11 57.73 11.12
C PRO A 29 -28.66 56.70 12.12
N LYS A 30 -29.41 55.71 11.61
CA LYS A 30 -29.92 54.59 12.41
C LYS A 30 -28.76 53.94 13.15
N SER A 31 -28.91 53.82 14.47
CA SER A 31 -27.87 53.32 15.37
C SER A 31 -27.36 51.94 14.90
N GLY A 32 -26.09 51.92 14.47
CA GLY A 32 -25.45 50.71 13.97
C GLY A 32 -25.33 49.69 15.09
N THR A 33 -26.24 48.71 15.12
CA THR A 33 -26.15 47.56 16.03
C THR A 33 -24.92 46.73 15.66
N ARG A 34 -23.80 47.07 16.29
CA ARG A 34 -22.47 46.46 16.11
C ARG A 34 -22.60 44.97 16.38
N LYS A 35 -22.76 44.16 15.33
CA LYS A 35 -23.01 42.71 15.41
C LYS A 35 -21.90 42.04 16.21
N ARG A 36 -22.14 41.84 17.51
CA ARG A 36 -21.21 41.25 18.47
C ARG A 36 -20.79 39.88 17.92
N ARG A 37 -19.55 39.76 17.42
CA ARG A 37 -19.01 38.50 16.85
C ARG A 37 -19.21 37.41 17.90
N LYS A 38 -20.15 36.48 17.66
CA LYS A 38 -20.44 35.38 18.59
C LYS A 38 -19.16 34.54 18.71
N LYS A 39 -18.53 34.55 19.89
CA LYS A 39 -17.33 33.75 20.15
C LYS A 39 -17.61 32.28 19.79
N LEU A 40 -16.69 31.66 19.04
CA LEU A 40 -16.81 30.26 18.67
C LEU A 40 -16.52 29.42 19.93
N THR A 41 -17.52 28.67 20.42
CA THR A 41 -17.33 27.77 21.57
C THR A 41 -16.65 26.47 21.12
N ALA A 42 -15.87 25.84 21.99
CA ALA A 42 -15.20 24.56 21.69
C ALA A 42 -16.17 23.49 21.16
N HIS A 43 -17.34 23.34 21.79
CA HIS A 43 -18.44 22.49 21.31
C HIS A 43 -18.86 22.82 19.87
N ARG A 44 -18.99 24.11 19.52
CA ARG A 44 -19.40 24.51 18.16
C ARG A 44 -18.27 24.31 17.14
N ALA A 45 -17.02 24.51 17.53
CA ALA A 45 -15.86 24.18 16.71
C ALA A 45 -15.80 22.67 16.45
N ALA A 46 -15.87 21.85 17.50
CA ALA A 46 -15.89 20.39 17.42
C ALA A 46 -17.05 19.86 16.55
N TYR A 47 -18.26 20.38 16.74
CA TYR A 47 -19.40 20.06 15.86
C TYR A 47 -19.11 20.36 14.37
N LEU A 48 -18.48 21.51 14.07
CA LEU A 48 -18.14 21.89 12.71
C LEU A 48 -17.03 21.00 12.13
N VAL A 49 -16.00 20.64 12.91
CA VAL A 49 -14.93 19.73 12.49
C VAL A 49 -15.48 18.32 12.21
N HIS A 50 -16.20 17.74 13.17
CA HIS A 50 -16.82 16.42 13.02
C HIS A 50 -17.76 16.39 11.80
N SER A 51 -18.62 17.40 11.67
CA SER A 51 -19.56 17.52 10.53
C SER A 51 -18.88 17.86 9.20
N PHE A 52 -17.64 18.35 9.19
CA PHE A 52 -16.88 18.60 7.97
C PHE A 52 -16.24 17.29 7.47
N ILE A 53 -15.54 16.57 8.37
CA ILE A 53 -14.91 15.28 8.07
C ILE A 53 -15.96 14.29 7.56
N GLY A 54 -17.03 14.07 8.33
CA GLY A 54 -18.13 13.14 8.00
C GLY A 54 -19.06 13.58 6.86
N LEU A 55 -18.73 14.66 6.13
CA LEU A 55 -19.47 15.11 4.95
C LEU A 55 -18.59 15.21 3.71
N LYS A 56 -17.42 15.84 3.84
CA LYS A 56 -16.59 16.17 2.68
C LYS A 56 -15.84 14.96 2.14
N LEU A 57 -15.55 14.01 3.02
CA LEU A 57 -14.75 12.83 2.73
C LEU A 57 -15.54 11.52 2.87
N SER A 58 -16.83 11.60 3.21
CA SER A 58 -17.66 10.43 3.56
C SER A 58 -17.77 9.38 2.45
N LEU A 59 -17.67 9.73 1.15
CA LEU A 59 -17.70 8.72 0.10
C LEU A 59 -16.46 7.82 0.15
N ILE A 60 -15.27 8.42 0.01
CA ILE A 60 -14.00 7.68 -0.02
C ILE A 60 -13.72 7.05 1.35
N PHE A 61 -14.05 7.74 2.44
CA PHE A 61 -13.91 7.19 3.79
C PHE A 61 -14.85 6.00 4.02
N SER A 62 -16.06 5.98 3.45
CA SER A 62 -16.93 4.78 3.50
C SER A 62 -16.38 3.64 2.65
N ILE A 63 -15.74 3.92 1.51
CA ILE A 63 -15.05 2.88 0.71
C ILE A 63 -13.96 2.25 1.57
N VAL A 64 -13.05 3.05 2.13
CA VAL A 64 -11.94 2.57 2.98
C VAL A 64 -12.44 1.77 4.18
N LEU A 65 -13.46 2.25 4.90
CA LEU A 65 -14.02 1.54 6.06
C LEU A 65 -14.71 0.23 5.67
N LEU A 66 -15.49 0.23 4.59
CA LEU A 66 -16.20 -0.96 4.12
C LEU A 66 -15.23 -2.02 3.60
N THR A 67 -14.27 -1.63 2.77
CA THR A 67 -13.28 -2.56 2.21
C THR A 67 -12.33 -3.07 3.28
N GLY A 68 -11.99 -2.26 4.29
CA GLY A 68 -11.26 -2.72 5.47
C GLY A 68 -12.03 -3.77 6.27
N SER A 69 -13.33 -3.54 6.50
CA SER A 69 -14.20 -4.49 7.19
C SER A 69 -14.28 -5.85 6.48
N ILE A 70 -14.24 -5.85 5.14
CA ILE A 70 -14.22 -7.06 4.32
C ILE A 70 -12.82 -7.70 4.32
N ALA A 71 -11.75 -6.89 4.22
CA ALA A 71 -10.36 -7.35 4.16
C ALA A 71 -9.86 -8.02 5.46
N VAL A 72 -10.53 -7.81 6.60
CA VAL A 72 -10.34 -8.59 7.84
C VAL A 72 -10.50 -10.10 7.59
N PHE A 73 -11.32 -10.49 6.60
CA PHE A 73 -11.53 -11.88 6.17
C PHE A 73 -10.88 -12.19 4.81
N SER A 74 -9.83 -11.47 4.40
CA SER A 74 -9.19 -11.66 3.07
C SER A 74 -8.81 -13.12 2.81
N ASP A 75 -8.11 -13.75 3.74
CA ASP A 75 -7.71 -15.15 3.63
C ASP A 75 -8.91 -16.12 3.65
N GLU A 76 -9.92 -15.84 4.47
CA GLU A 76 -11.11 -16.70 4.62
C GLU A 76 -12.05 -16.60 3.41
N LEU A 77 -12.12 -15.42 2.78
CA LEU A 77 -12.80 -15.23 1.49
C LEU A 77 -12.10 -16.00 0.37
N ASP A 78 -10.76 -15.98 0.34
CA ASP A 78 -9.99 -16.74 -0.63
C ASP A 78 -10.16 -18.25 -0.39
N TRP A 79 -10.07 -18.72 0.86
CA TRP A 79 -10.33 -20.13 1.23
C TRP A 79 -11.73 -20.60 0.82
N LEU A 80 -12.74 -19.73 0.89
CA LEU A 80 -14.11 -20.03 0.44
C LEU A 80 -14.23 -20.10 -1.09
N LEU A 81 -13.56 -19.21 -1.80
CA LEU A 81 -13.72 -19.02 -3.25
C LEU A 81 -12.81 -19.90 -4.12
N TYR A 82 -11.62 -20.29 -3.62
CA TYR A 82 -10.64 -21.07 -4.36
C TYR A 82 -10.47 -22.46 -3.73
N SER A 83 -10.75 -23.52 -4.49
CA SER A 83 -10.63 -24.91 -4.02
C SER A 83 -9.17 -25.32 -3.77
N GLU A 84 -8.24 -24.75 -4.51
CA GLU A 84 -6.80 -24.99 -4.45
C GLU A 84 -6.19 -24.64 -3.08
N ILE A 85 -6.88 -23.80 -2.31
CA ILE A 85 -6.46 -23.33 -0.98
C ILE A 85 -6.90 -24.30 0.13
N ARG A 86 -7.84 -25.20 -0.15
CA ARG A 86 -8.46 -26.07 0.86
C ARG A 86 -7.77 -27.43 0.94
N VAL A 87 -7.49 -27.87 2.17
CA VAL A 87 -6.93 -29.20 2.48
C VAL A 87 -7.73 -29.86 3.58
N THR A 88 -7.65 -31.19 3.65
CA THR A 88 -8.26 -31.99 4.72
C THR A 88 -7.15 -32.34 5.74
N PRO A 89 -7.22 -31.84 6.99
CA PRO A 89 -6.22 -32.16 8.01
C PRO A 89 -6.07 -33.66 8.25
N GLN A 90 -4.86 -34.18 8.13
CA GLN A 90 -4.54 -35.60 8.18
C GLN A 90 -3.24 -35.84 8.95
N GLY A 91 -3.34 -36.16 10.24
CA GLY A 91 -2.17 -36.40 11.09
C GLY A 91 -1.34 -35.13 11.35
N GLU A 92 -0.02 -35.31 11.48
CA GLU A 92 0.93 -34.21 11.65
C GLU A 92 1.32 -33.60 10.29
N LYS A 93 1.57 -32.29 10.27
CA LYS A 93 2.10 -31.61 9.07
C LYS A 93 3.53 -32.07 8.80
N LEU A 94 3.89 -32.16 7.51
CA LEU A 94 5.26 -32.37 7.06
C LEU A 94 6.18 -31.24 7.53
N ASN A 95 7.48 -31.51 7.55
CA ASN A 95 8.49 -30.48 7.74
C ASN A 95 8.32 -29.38 6.66
N GLU A 96 8.28 -28.12 7.09
CA GLU A 96 7.99 -26.96 6.27
C GLU A 96 9.02 -26.77 5.15
N GLY A 97 10.27 -27.15 5.43
CA GLY A 97 11.34 -27.18 4.45
C GLY A 97 11.13 -28.30 3.43
N GLU A 98 10.71 -29.49 3.86
CA GLU A 98 10.37 -30.59 2.94
C GLU A 98 9.24 -30.21 1.98
N ILE A 99 8.25 -29.44 2.45
CA ILE A 99 7.20 -28.87 1.60
C ILE A 99 7.79 -27.96 0.51
N PHE A 100 8.75 -27.10 0.86
CA PHE A 100 9.42 -26.24 -0.12
C PHE A 100 10.29 -27.03 -1.11
N ASP A 101 11.07 -28.00 -0.60
CA ASP A 101 11.97 -28.82 -1.42
C ASP A 101 11.15 -29.67 -2.42
N ARG A 102 10.00 -30.23 -2.00
CA ARG A 102 9.05 -30.92 -2.90
C ARG A 102 8.48 -30.00 -3.98
N LEU A 103 8.07 -28.78 -3.62
CA LEU A 103 7.60 -27.78 -4.60
C LEU A 103 8.67 -27.44 -5.63
N GLN A 104 9.93 -27.25 -5.19
CA GLN A 104 11.03 -26.89 -6.09
C GLN A 104 11.44 -28.08 -6.99
N ALA A 105 11.43 -29.30 -6.45
CA ALA A 105 11.71 -30.53 -7.20
C ALA A 105 10.62 -30.85 -8.25
N ALA A 106 9.36 -30.52 -7.98
CA ALA A 106 8.26 -30.66 -8.93
C ALA A 106 8.36 -29.68 -10.12
N MET A 107 9.10 -28.58 -9.97
CA MET A 107 9.24 -27.53 -10.97
C MET A 107 10.67 -26.96 -11.03
N PRO A 108 11.67 -27.77 -11.44
CA PRO A 108 13.09 -27.39 -11.34
C PRO A 108 13.44 -26.12 -12.14
N ASN A 109 12.71 -25.86 -13.23
CA ASN A 109 12.95 -24.71 -14.11
C ASN A 109 12.16 -23.45 -13.69
N VAL A 110 11.56 -23.43 -12.49
CA VAL A 110 10.66 -22.38 -12.03
C VAL A 110 11.14 -21.83 -10.69
N GLY A 111 11.46 -20.54 -10.65
CA GLY A 111 11.88 -19.89 -9.41
C GLY A 111 10.72 -19.71 -8.44
N LEU A 112 10.86 -20.34 -7.28
CA LEU A 112 10.00 -20.13 -6.13
C LEU A 112 10.60 -19.07 -5.20
N ALA A 113 9.79 -18.09 -4.84
CA ALA A 113 10.12 -17.06 -3.86
C ALA A 113 9.18 -17.19 -2.65
N ALA A 114 9.78 -17.41 -1.48
CA ALA A 114 9.16 -17.51 -0.16
C ALA A 114 7.97 -18.50 0.00
N LEU A 115 8.10 -19.46 0.92
CA LEU A 115 6.98 -20.32 1.35
C LEU A 115 6.21 -19.64 2.49
N SER A 116 4.88 -19.62 2.42
CA SER A 116 3.97 -19.43 3.54
C SER A 116 3.47 -20.80 3.98
N THR A 117 3.77 -21.22 5.21
CA THR A 117 3.58 -22.60 5.69
C THR A 117 2.14 -22.94 6.09
N ALA A 118 1.31 -21.91 6.31
CA ALA A 118 -0.04 -22.02 6.84
C ALA A 118 -0.11 -22.75 8.20
N ASN A 119 0.95 -22.72 9.02
CA ASN A 119 0.92 -23.35 10.37
C ASN A 119 -0.12 -22.73 11.32
N ASP A 120 -0.56 -21.49 11.05
CA ASP A 120 -1.70 -20.81 11.69
C ASP A 120 -3.08 -21.41 11.34
N LYS A 121 -3.17 -22.27 10.33
CA LYS A 121 -4.46 -22.74 9.76
C LYS A 121 -4.41 -24.22 9.37
N GLU A 122 -5.27 -25.05 9.97
CA GLU A 122 -5.30 -26.50 9.72
C GLU A 122 -5.80 -26.82 8.31
N ALA A 123 -6.99 -26.32 7.94
CA ALA A 123 -7.64 -26.65 6.66
C ALA A 123 -7.13 -25.83 5.45
N THR A 124 -5.95 -25.19 5.55
CA THR A 124 -5.39 -24.32 4.50
C THR A 124 -4.08 -24.86 3.94
N ALA A 125 -3.96 -24.92 2.61
CA ALA A 125 -2.72 -25.29 1.92
C ALA A 125 -1.60 -24.27 2.18
N ALA A 126 -0.35 -24.77 2.27
CA ALA A 126 0.83 -23.92 2.20
C ALA A 126 0.99 -23.36 0.76
N HIS A 127 1.69 -22.24 0.58
CA HIS A 127 1.92 -21.70 -0.77
C HIS A 127 3.26 -20.98 -0.93
N ALA A 128 3.78 -21.01 -2.15
CA ALA A 128 4.94 -20.21 -2.56
C ALA A 128 4.57 -19.22 -3.68
N ARG A 129 5.30 -18.11 -3.81
CA ARG A 129 5.21 -17.26 -5.01
C ARG A 129 6.00 -17.92 -6.12
N MET A 130 5.33 -18.21 -7.23
CA MET A 130 5.89 -18.81 -8.42
C MET A 130 6.11 -17.74 -9.50
N THR A 131 7.34 -17.58 -10.00
CA THR A 131 7.62 -16.74 -11.16
C THR A 131 7.32 -17.51 -12.45
N LEU A 132 6.59 -16.92 -13.39
CA LEU A 132 6.37 -17.53 -14.70
C LEU A 132 7.54 -17.22 -15.68
N PRO A 133 7.91 -18.13 -16.61
CA PRO A 133 8.97 -17.88 -17.58
C PRO A 133 8.76 -16.64 -18.48
N GLY A 134 7.50 -16.29 -18.77
CA GLY A 134 7.13 -15.06 -19.49
C GLY A 134 7.07 -13.80 -18.59
N GLY A 135 7.56 -13.90 -17.35
CA GLY A 135 7.38 -12.90 -16.29
C GLY A 135 5.96 -12.89 -15.70
N GLY A 136 5.81 -12.19 -14.58
CA GLY A 136 4.59 -12.21 -13.78
C GLY A 136 4.59 -13.34 -12.75
N PHE A 137 3.62 -13.30 -11.83
CA PHE A 137 3.62 -14.15 -10.62
C PHE A 137 2.28 -14.83 -10.36
N LYS A 138 2.33 -16.08 -9.91
CA LYS A 138 1.21 -16.83 -9.34
C LYS A 138 1.54 -17.29 -7.92
N LYS A 139 0.52 -17.74 -7.19
CA LYS A 139 0.69 -18.52 -5.96
C LYS A 139 0.53 -19.99 -6.34
N ILE A 140 1.51 -20.84 -6.04
CA ILE A 140 1.35 -22.31 -6.12
C ILE A 140 1.05 -22.84 -4.71
N TRP A 141 0.11 -23.76 -4.61
CA TRP A 141 -0.41 -24.31 -3.36
C TRP A 141 -0.06 -25.79 -3.23
N ILE A 142 0.24 -26.21 -2.01
CA ILE A 142 0.66 -27.56 -1.65
C ILE A 142 0.03 -27.94 -0.31
N ASP A 143 -0.44 -29.19 -0.22
CA ASP A 143 -1.01 -29.75 1.00
C ASP A 143 0.11 -29.96 2.04
N PRO A 144 0.03 -29.35 3.24
CA PRO A 144 1.08 -29.46 4.24
C PRO A 144 1.09 -30.81 4.97
N TYR A 145 0.09 -31.68 4.77
CA TYR A 145 0.01 -33.02 5.35
C TYR A 145 0.49 -34.09 4.37
N THR A 146 0.07 -34.03 3.10
CA THR A 146 0.45 -35.03 2.09
C THR A 146 1.70 -34.62 1.28
N GLY A 147 1.93 -33.32 1.13
CA GLY A 147 2.93 -32.75 0.22
C GLY A 147 2.55 -32.84 -1.25
N GLU A 148 1.26 -32.97 -1.57
CA GLU A 148 0.72 -32.94 -2.93
C GLU A 148 0.35 -31.51 -3.36
N ILE A 149 0.61 -31.17 -4.63
CA ILE A 149 0.30 -29.84 -5.18
C ILE A 149 -1.22 -29.74 -5.42
N THR A 150 -1.88 -28.83 -4.72
CA THR A 150 -3.34 -28.63 -4.78
C THR A 150 -3.78 -27.70 -5.92
N GLY A 151 -2.85 -26.91 -6.49
CA GLY A 151 -3.09 -26.11 -7.69
C GLY A 151 -2.34 -24.78 -7.71
N THR A 152 -2.76 -23.86 -8.58
CA THR A 152 -2.21 -22.50 -8.64
C THR A 152 -3.31 -21.46 -8.64
N THR A 153 -3.17 -20.40 -7.85
CA THR A 153 -4.04 -19.23 -7.93
C THR A 153 -3.31 -18.00 -8.45
N ASN A 154 -4.14 -17.09 -8.94
CA ASN A 154 -3.77 -15.77 -9.43
C ASN A 154 -3.31 -14.88 -8.26
N PHE A 155 -2.26 -14.05 -8.41
CA PHE A 155 -1.72 -13.28 -7.26
C PHE A 155 -2.75 -12.32 -6.63
N LEU A 156 -3.44 -11.52 -7.46
CA LEU A 156 -4.61 -10.75 -7.10
C LEU A 156 -5.84 -11.68 -7.06
N THR A 157 -6.09 -12.22 -5.86
CA THR A 157 -7.30 -12.94 -5.47
C THR A 157 -8.41 -11.96 -5.03
N VAL A 158 -9.58 -12.45 -4.63
CA VAL A 158 -10.68 -11.60 -4.13
C VAL A 158 -10.33 -10.98 -2.76
N GLY A 159 -9.71 -11.74 -1.86
CA GLY A 159 -9.18 -11.25 -0.60
C GLY A 159 -8.11 -10.18 -0.78
N GLU A 160 -7.13 -10.44 -1.66
CA GLU A 160 -6.07 -9.48 -2.01
C GLU A 160 -6.65 -8.21 -2.66
N PHE A 161 -7.68 -8.34 -3.51
CA PHE A 161 -8.38 -7.19 -4.09
C PHE A 161 -8.97 -6.27 -3.02
N PHE A 162 -9.68 -6.80 -2.02
CA PHE A 162 -10.21 -5.99 -0.93
C PHE A 162 -9.10 -5.39 -0.06
N SER A 163 -8.02 -6.14 0.19
CA SER A 163 -6.83 -5.64 0.89
C SER A 163 -6.21 -4.44 0.17
N ILE A 164 -5.89 -4.57 -1.13
CA ILE A 164 -5.27 -3.51 -1.94
C ILE A 164 -6.21 -2.31 -2.07
N LEU A 165 -7.51 -2.53 -2.27
CA LEU A 165 -8.52 -1.46 -2.32
C LEU A 165 -8.62 -0.72 -0.98
N HIS A 166 -8.53 -1.41 0.15
CA HIS A 166 -8.49 -0.78 1.47
C HIS A 166 -7.20 0.04 1.66
N HIS A 167 -6.03 -0.58 1.50
CA HIS A 167 -4.77 -0.01 1.94
C HIS A 167 -4.05 0.89 0.90
N THR A 168 -4.48 0.88 -0.37
CA THR A 168 -3.99 1.81 -1.41
C THR A 168 -5.09 2.47 -2.23
N LEU A 169 -6.35 2.01 -2.17
CA LEU A 169 -7.39 2.40 -3.14
C LEU A 169 -6.98 2.15 -4.61
N PHE A 170 -6.12 1.15 -4.86
CA PHE A 170 -5.47 0.90 -6.16
C PHE A 170 -4.73 2.11 -6.77
N MET A 171 -4.41 3.13 -5.97
CA MET A 171 -3.66 4.31 -6.43
C MET A 171 -2.15 4.12 -6.18
N PRO A 172 -1.32 3.96 -7.24
CA PRO A 172 0.12 3.78 -7.08
C PRO A 172 0.76 5.03 -6.44
N VAL A 173 1.83 4.82 -5.68
CA VAL A 173 2.62 5.83 -4.93
C VAL A 173 1.84 6.58 -3.85
N ILE A 174 0.79 7.33 -4.22
CA ILE A 174 0.05 8.24 -3.32
C ILE A 174 -1.05 7.54 -2.51
N GLY A 175 -1.57 6.40 -2.98
CA GLY A 175 -2.76 5.77 -2.44
C GLY A 175 -2.65 5.39 -0.95
N ARG A 176 -1.56 4.73 -0.57
CA ARG A 176 -1.31 4.35 0.84
C ARG A 176 -1.20 5.58 1.75
N ALA A 177 -0.50 6.63 1.31
CA ALA A 177 -0.40 7.87 2.08
C ALA A 177 -1.78 8.54 2.26
N LEU A 178 -2.63 8.55 1.22
CA LEU A 178 -3.99 9.07 1.29
C LEU A 178 -4.89 8.25 2.24
N VAL A 179 -4.83 6.92 2.17
CA VAL A 179 -5.57 6.03 3.08
C VAL A 179 -5.17 6.31 4.52
N ASN A 180 -3.87 6.42 4.79
CA ASN A 180 -3.36 6.61 6.14
C ASN A 180 -3.79 7.97 6.75
N VAL A 181 -3.96 9.03 5.94
CA VAL A 181 -4.57 10.30 6.40
C VAL A 181 -5.97 10.08 6.99
N PHE A 182 -6.74 9.11 6.49
CA PHE A 182 -8.05 8.80 7.07
C PHE A 182 -7.96 8.22 8.49
N GLY A 183 -6.86 7.60 8.90
CA GLY A 183 -6.63 7.20 10.30
C GLY A 183 -6.58 8.41 11.24
N VAL A 184 -5.81 9.44 10.86
CA VAL A 184 -5.74 10.70 11.61
C VAL A 184 -7.09 11.42 11.63
N LEU A 185 -7.79 11.47 10.49
CA LEU A 185 -9.12 12.05 10.41
C LEU A 185 -10.18 11.27 11.19
N CYS A 186 -10.04 9.95 11.32
CA CYS A 186 -10.87 9.11 12.17
C CYS A 186 -10.69 9.49 13.64
N LEU A 187 -9.44 9.62 14.11
CA LEU A 187 -9.12 10.01 15.48
C LEU A 187 -9.60 11.45 15.80
N ILE A 188 -9.39 12.41 14.89
CA ILE A 188 -9.95 13.77 15.01
C ILE A 188 -11.49 13.72 15.01
N GLY A 189 -12.09 12.87 14.17
CA GLY A 189 -13.53 12.63 14.10
C GLY A 189 -14.11 12.13 15.42
N LEU A 190 -13.45 11.17 16.07
CA LEU A 190 -13.80 10.66 17.39
C LEU A 190 -13.73 11.76 18.45
N ILE A 191 -12.56 12.41 18.60
CA ILE A 191 -12.34 13.45 19.62
C ILE A 191 -13.35 14.60 19.46
N SER A 192 -13.55 15.08 18.23
CA SER A 192 -14.51 16.16 17.94
C SER A 192 -15.97 15.72 18.13
N GLY A 193 -16.29 14.45 17.88
CA GLY A 193 -17.60 13.85 18.19
C GLY A 193 -17.90 13.86 19.69
N LEU A 194 -16.97 13.39 20.52
CA LEU A 194 -17.11 13.35 21.98
C LEU A 194 -17.23 14.75 22.59
N ILE A 195 -16.40 15.70 22.15
CA ILE A 195 -16.49 17.12 22.59
C ILE A 195 -17.82 17.74 22.17
N SER A 196 -18.35 17.38 21.00
CA SER A 196 -19.68 17.83 20.54
C SER A 196 -20.85 17.16 21.28
N TYR A 197 -20.64 16.05 21.98
CA TYR A 197 -21.69 15.33 22.71
C TYR A 197 -21.42 15.28 24.22
N ARG A 198 -21.33 16.46 24.85
CA ARG A 198 -20.91 16.71 26.25
C ARG A 198 -21.47 15.80 27.37
N ARG A 199 -22.53 15.03 27.14
CA ARG A 199 -23.12 14.08 28.12
C ARG A 199 -23.17 12.62 27.62
N PHE A 200 -22.34 12.25 26.64
CA PHE A 200 -22.34 10.91 26.02
C PHE A 200 -22.35 9.75 27.04
N TRP A 201 -21.58 9.87 28.13
CA TRP A 201 -21.53 8.91 29.23
C TRP A 201 -22.90 8.56 29.85
N ARG A 202 -23.87 9.48 29.84
CA ARG A 202 -25.21 9.26 30.42
C ARG A 202 -26.19 8.60 29.44
N GLU A 203 -25.77 8.41 28.19
CA GLU A 203 -26.65 8.09 27.06
C GLU A 203 -26.30 6.74 26.41
N PHE A 204 -25.36 5.97 27.00
CA PHE A 204 -24.94 4.65 26.51
C PHE A 204 -26.13 3.69 26.32
N PHE A 205 -27.10 3.75 27.23
CA PHE A 205 -28.31 2.91 27.20
C PHE A 205 -29.55 3.64 26.65
N THR A 206 -29.40 4.86 26.09
CA THR A 206 -30.51 5.59 25.46
C THR A 206 -30.81 5.00 24.08
N LEU A 207 -31.87 4.20 23.97
CA LEU A 207 -32.28 3.59 22.72
C LEU A 207 -32.74 4.62 21.65
N PRO A 208 -32.48 4.38 20.36
CA PRO A 208 -33.00 5.21 19.28
C PRO A 208 -34.53 5.26 19.24
N ARG A 209 -35.10 6.43 18.93
CA ARG A 209 -36.56 6.62 18.83
C ARG A 209 -37.08 6.09 17.49
N TRP A 210 -37.43 4.82 17.44
CA TRP A 210 -37.95 4.11 16.25
C TRP A 210 -39.11 4.84 15.55
N ASN A 211 -40.09 5.36 16.31
CA ASN A 211 -41.26 6.06 15.76
C ASN A 211 -40.99 7.52 15.34
N ALA A 212 -39.73 7.98 15.33
CA ALA A 212 -39.40 9.36 14.98
C ALA A 212 -39.18 9.55 13.46
N LYS A 213 -39.39 10.78 12.97
CA LYS A 213 -39.08 11.16 11.57
C LYS A 213 -37.64 10.77 11.23
N SER A 214 -37.40 10.19 10.04
CA SER A 214 -36.12 9.52 9.69
C SER A 214 -34.82 10.31 9.98
N ARG A 215 -34.83 11.65 9.91
CA ARG A 215 -33.66 12.49 10.30
C ARG A 215 -33.33 12.40 11.80
N ILE A 216 -34.35 12.29 12.65
CA ILE A 216 -34.21 12.17 14.11
C ILE A 216 -33.77 10.76 14.45
N PHE A 217 -34.46 9.74 13.93
CA PHE A 217 -34.09 8.33 14.12
C PHE A 217 -32.63 8.07 13.71
N LEU A 218 -32.21 8.45 12.50
CA LEU A 218 -30.81 8.30 12.07
C LEU A 218 -29.83 9.07 12.96
N GLY A 219 -30.21 10.26 13.45
CA GLY A 219 -29.39 11.03 14.38
C GLY A 219 -29.22 10.37 15.74
N ASP A 220 -30.26 9.71 16.25
CA ASP A 220 -30.19 8.93 17.49
C ASP A 220 -29.40 7.63 17.30
N LEU A 221 -29.63 6.91 16.19
CA LEU A 221 -28.89 5.71 15.81
C LEU A 221 -27.39 5.99 15.61
N HIS A 222 -27.02 7.08 14.95
CA HIS A 222 -25.63 7.48 14.77
C HIS A 222 -24.93 7.77 16.10
N LYS A 223 -25.62 8.44 17.06
CA LYS A 223 -25.10 8.62 18.42
C LYS A 223 -24.93 7.28 19.13
N PHE A 224 -25.93 6.40 19.07
CA PHE A 224 -25.93 5.10 19.73
C PHE A 224 -24.78 4.21 19.23
N ILE A 225 -24.70 4.00 17.90
CA ILE A 225 -23.63 3.20 17.29
C ILE A 225 -22.25 3.81 17.59
N GLY A 226 -22.11 5.13 17.47
CA GLY A 226 -20.84 5.83 17.72
C GLY A 226 -20.36 5.70 19.16
N LEU A 227 -21.29 5.67 20.11
CA LEU A 227 -21.04 5.54 21.54
C LEU A 227 -20.62 4.12 21.94
N TRP A 228 -21.29 3.09 21.40
CA TRP A 228 -20.90 1.69 21.59
C TRP A 228 -19.61 1.32 20.86
N SER A 229 -19.25 2.04 19.79
CA SER A 229 -18.03 1.80 19.00
C SER A 229 -16.81 2.61 19.44
N ILE A 230 -16.88 3.42 20.51
CA ILE A 230 -15.78 4.34 20.91
C ILE A 230 -14.42 3.63 21.00
N TRP A 231 -14.37 2.48 21.67
CA TRP A 231 -13.15 1.73 21.90
C TRP A 231 -12.53 1.24 20.59
N PHE A 232 -13.36 0.73 19.68
CA PHE A 232 -12.92 0.25 18.37
C PHE A 232 -12.47 1.40 17.46
N VAL A 233 -13.25 2.49 17.41
CA VAL A 233 -12.88 3.72 16.68
C VAL A 233 -11.57 4.30 17.22
N LEU A 234 -11.31 4.19 18.52
CA LEU A 234 -10.03 4.60 19.11
C LEU A 234 -8.88 3.70 18.63
N ILE A 235 -9.03 2.37 18.67
CA ILE A 235 -8.01 1.42 18.19
C ILE A 235 -7.70 1.66 16.71
N ILE A 236 -8.72 1.70 15.84
CA ILE A 236 -8.55 1.92 14.40
C ILE A 236 -8.03 3.34 14.10
N GLY A 237 -8.45 4.35 14.86
CA GLY A 237 -7.96 5.73 14.73
C GLY A 237 -6.49 5.86 15.13
N VAL A 238 -6.06 5.21 16.22
CA VAL A 238 -4.66 5.22 16.68
C VAL A 238 -3.77 4.42 15.73
N THR A 239 -4.13 3.17 15.41
CA THR A 239 -3.34 2.32 14.49
C THR A 239 -3.29 2.88 13.06
N GLY A 240 -4.38 3.48 12.56
CA GLY A 240 -4.38 4.21 11.29
C GLY A 240 -3.52 5.49 11.33
N SER A 241 -3.48 6.19 12.46
CA SER A 241 -2.58 7.34 12.65
C SER A 241 -1.11 6.91 12.75
N TRP A 242 -0.84 5.74 13.32
CA TRP A 242 0.49 5.12 13.31
C TRP A 242 0.92 4.75 11.89
N TRP A 243 0.03 4.16 11.07
CA TRP A 243 0.29 3.96 9.66
C TRP A 243 0.61 5.26 8.91
N PHE A 244 -0.01 6.39 9.27
CA PHE A 244 0.32 7.72 8.71
C PHE A 244 1.72 8.21 9.11
N TYR A 245 2.14 7.95 10.35
CA TYR A 245 3.51 8.18 10.78
C TYR A 245 4.50 7.32 9.98
N GLN A 246 4.26 6.02 9.84
CA GLN A 246 5.12 5.14 9.05
C GLN A 246 5.16 5.52 7.56
N THR A 247 4.01 5.89 6.97
CA THR A 247 3.89 6.34 5.57
C THR A 247 2.71 7.32 5.46
N PRO A 248 2.92 8.59 5.06
CA PRO A 248 4.08 9.12 4.37
C PRO A 248 5.26 9.56 5.26
N LEU A 249 5.06 9.83 6.56
CA LEU A 249 5.97 10.73 7.27
C LEU A 249 7.41 10.20 7.39
N VAL A 250 7.60 8.99 7.90
CA VAL A 250 8.94 8.35 7.99
C VAL A 250 9.42 7.94 6.60
N ARG A 251 8.59 7.21 5.83
CA ARG A 251 8.98 6.66 4.50
C ARG A 251 9.49 7.72 3.51
N TYR A 252 8.90 8.91 3.50
CA TYR A 252 9.34 10.03 2.63
C TYR A 252 10.17 11.08 3.38
N LYS A 253 10.73 10.74 4.55
CA LYS A 253 11.66 11.59 5.34
C LYS A 253 11.09 12.96 5.74
N VAL A 254 9.77 13.06 5.88
CA VAL A 254 9.07 14.27 6.38
C VAL A 254 9.13 14.36 7.91
N ALA A 255 9.22 13.21 8.59
CA ALA A 255 9.50 13.11 10.02
C ALA A 255 10.67 12.13 10.26
N PRO A 256 11.48 12.33 11.31
CA PRO A 256 12.51 11.37 11.69
C PRO A 256 11.90 10.05 12.21
N GLN A 257 12.62 8.96 12.01
CA GLN A 257 12.31 7.68 12.64
C GLN A 257 12.78 7.73 14.10
N PHE A 258 11.84 7.71 15.04
CA PHE A 258 12.14 7.80 16.48
C PHE A 258 12.50 6.44 17.11
N LEU A 259 12.17 5.34 16.44
CA LEU A 259 12.47 3.98 16.88
C LEU A 259 13.72 3.47 16.17
N PRO A 260 14.62 2.73 16.84
CA PRO A 260 15.79 2.16 16.19
C PRO A 260 15.36 1.21 15.07
N SER A 261 16.15 1.16 13.99
CA SER A 261 15.92 0.20 12.91
C SER A 261 16.21 -1.21 13.39
N THR A 262 15.28 -2.14 13.24
CA THR A 262 15.51 -3.57 13.49
C THR A 262 16.13 -4.29 12.28
N VAL A 263 16.37 -3.59 11.17
CA VAL A 263 16.83 -4.24 9.92
C VAL A 263 18.33 -4.54 9.99
N ILE A 264 18.65 -5.61 10.70
CA ILE A 264 19.89 -6.36 10.54
C ILE A 264 19.53 -7.57 9.67
N ASP A 265 19.87 -7.53 8.39
CA ASP A 265 19.80 -8.69 7.49
C ASP A 265 21.22 -9.24 7.37
N PRO A 266 21.65 -10.13 8.29
CA PRO A 266 23.04 -10.60 8.36
C PRO A 266 23.35 -11.40 7.09
N GLN A 267 24.11 -10.77 6.19
CA GLN A 267 24.70 -11.46 5.06
C GLN A 267 25.78 -12.43 5.54
N LEU A 268 26.03 -13.47 4.76
CA LEU A 268 27.19 -14.34 4.95
C LEU A 268 28.46 -13.49 4.87
N SER A 269 29.35 -13.67 5.85
CA SER A 269 30.62 -12.96 5.87
C SER A 269 31.53 -13.47 4.74
N HIS A 270 32.51 -12.66 4.34
CA HIS A 270 33.54 -13.11 3.39
C HIS A 270 34.30 -14.35 3.91
N GLU A 271 34.39 -14.52 5.23
CA GLU A 271 34.99 -15.69 5.88
C GLU A 271 34.10 -16.93 5.73
N HIS A 272 32.78 -16.81 5.93
CA HIS A 272 31.83 -17.90 5.69
C HIS A 272 31.89 -18.37 4.22
N LEU A 273 31.92 -17.43 3.27
CA LEU A 273 32.01 -17.76 1.84
C LEU A 273 33.37 -18.34 1.45
N ALA A 274 34.46 -17.90 2.08
CA ALA A 274 35.79 -18.47 1.84
C ALA A 274 35.94 -19.89 2.44
N ALA A 275 35.24 -20.19 3.53
CA ALA A 275 35.25 -21.51 4.17
C ALA A 275 34.60 -22.62 3.30
N LEU A 276 33.75 -22.26 2.34
CA LEU A 276 33.18 -23.19 1.35
C LEU A 276 34.24 -23.71 0.35
N GLY A 277 35.42 -23.07 0.29
CA GLY A 277 36.50 -23.45 -0.60
C GLY A 277 36.30 -22.97 -2.04
N LYS A 278 36.80 -23.76 -3.00
CA LYS A 278 36.81 -23.44 -4.45
C LYS A 278 35.95 -24.36 -5.32
N GLY A 279 35.37 -25.40 -4.73
CA GLY A 279 34.40 -26.26 -5.42
C GLY A 279 33.02 -25.62 -5.42
N ILE A 280 32.13 -26.11 -6.28
CA ILE A 280 30.70 -25.77 -6.22
C ILE A 280 30.14 -26.37 -4.91
N PRO A 281 29.71 -25.57 -3.94
CA PRO A 281 29.15 -26.07 -2.69
C PRO A 281 27.72 -26.55 -2.92
N THR A 282 27.33 -27.64 -2.27
CA THR A 282 25.93 -28.07 -2.23
C THR A 282 25.26 -27.39 -1.04
N PRO A 283 24.22 -26.54 -1.24
CA PRO A 283 23.43 -26.02 -0.13
C PRO A 283 22.73 -27.15 0.62
N LEU A 284 22.39 -26.92 1.89
CA LEU A 284 21.51 -27.82 2.62
C LEU A 284 20.08 -27.79 2.04
N THR A 285 19.35 -28.89 2.19
CA THR A 285 17.92 -28.90 1.86
C THR A 285 17.17 -27.97 2.80
N SER A 286 16.05 -27.39 2.36
CA SER A 286 15.22 -26.56 3.25
C SER A 286 14.75 -27.37 4.45
N LYS A 287 14.49 -28.67 4.27
CA LYS A 287 14.18 -29.63 5.34
C LYS A 287 15.25 -29.66 6.42
N ASP A 288 16.53 -29.71 6.04
CA ASP A 288 17.65 -29.74 6.99
C ASP A 288 17.78 -28.40 7.72
N ILE A 289 17.65 -27.28 7.02
CA ILE A 289 17.70 -25.92 7.61
C ILE A 289 16.56 -25.71 8.62
N VAL A 290 15.34 -26.13 8.28
CA VAL A 290 14.17 -26.09 9.18
C VAL A 290 14.37 -27.04 10.38
N SER A 291 14.98 -28.21 10.16
CA SER A 291 15.28 -29.16 11.24
C SER A 291 16.37 -28.62 12.20
N ALA A 292 17.37 -27.90 11.67
CA ALA A 292 18.38 -27.22 12.48
C ALA A 292 17.75 -26.14 13.36
N LEU A 293 16.83 -25.34 12.82
CA LEU A 293 16.09 -24.36 13.63
C LEU A 293 15.21 -25.03 14.69
N LYS A 294 14.39 -26.03 14.33
CA LYS A 294 13.52 -26.74 15.29
C LYS A 294 14.29 -27.45 16.39
N LYS A 295 15.55 -27.82 16.16
CA LYS A 295 16.47 -28.34 17.19
C LYS A 295 16.99 -27.25 18.13
N HIS A 296 17.17 -26.02 17.65
CA HIS A 296 17.61 -24.88 18.45
C HIS A 296 16.47 -24.26 19.27
N ASP A 297 15.29 -24.10 18.66
CA ASP A 297 14.12 -23.46 19.24
C ASP A 297 12.84 -24.25 18.91
N PRO A 298 12.51 -25.30 19.69
CA PRO A 298 11.37 -26.19 19.42
C PRO A 298 10.00 -25.50 19.51
N ASP A 299 9.91 -24.42 20.29
CA ASP A 299 8.65 -23.67 20.52
C ASP A 299 8.35 -22.66 19.40
N PHE A 300 9.28 -22.45 18.46
CA PHE A 300 9.14 -21.49 17.38
C PHE A 300 8.19 -21.99 16.27
N VAL A 301 7.01 -21.37 16.16
CA VAL A 301 6.04 -21.70 15.12
C VAL A 301 6.39 -20.95 13.83
N ILE A 302 6.94 -21.70 12.88
CA ILE A 302 7.35 -21.21 11.57
C ILE A 302 6.11 -20.87 10.72
N HIS A 303 5.99 -19.63 10.29
CA HIS A 303 4.93 -19.17 9.37
C HIS A 303 5.42 -18.95 7.94
N PHE A 304 6.71 -18.68 7.73
CA PHE A 304 7.28 -18.55 6.40
C PHE A 304 8.77 -18.90 6.32
N LEU A 305 9.18 -19.31 5.12
CA LEU A 305 10.56 -19.55 4.71
C LEU A 305 10.91 -18.56 3.60
N ILE A 306 12.10 -17.96 3.62
CA ILE A 306 12.64 -17.15 2.53
C ILE A 306 14.03 -17.71 2.18
N PRO A 307 14.16 -18.50 1.10
CA PRO A 307 15.46 -18.98 0.64
C PRO A 307 16.32 -17.79 0.15
N PRO A 308 17.66 -17.94 0.15
CA PRO A 308 18.57 -16.89 -0.33
C PRO A 308 18.35 -16.60 -1.82
N GLU A 309 18.30 -15.32 -2.18
CA GLU A 309 18.18 -14.87 -3.59
C GLU A 309 19.54 -14.78 -4.32
N HIS A 310 20.65 -14.89 -3.58
CA HIS A 310 22.01 -15.09 -4.07
C HIS A 310 22.89 -15.71 -2.96
N ASN A 311 24.04 -16.29 -3.33
CA ASN A 311 24.94 -17.03 -2.43
C ASN A 311 25.53 -16.26 -1.23
N GLY A 312 25.23 -14.97 -1.08
CA GLY A 312 25.67 -14.13 0.04
C GLY A 312 24.60 -13.90 1.11
N MET A 313 23.35 -14.29 0.84
CA MET A 313 22.24 -14.10 1.77
C MET A 313 22.10 -15.25 2.76
N ALA A 314 21.57 -14.94 3.93
CA ALA A 314 21.04 -15.94 4.85
C ALA A 314 19.75 -16.58 4.29
N TYR A 315 19.49 -17.83 4.67
CA TYR A 315 18.14 -18.39 4.63
C TYR A 315 17.36 -17.78 5.79
N GLN A 316 16.23 -17.12 5.53
CA GLN A 316 15.41 -16.51 6.59
C GLN A 316 14.23 -17.40 6.93
N ILE A 317 14.01 -17.67 8.21
CA ILE A 317 12.83 -18.38 8.71
C ILE A 317 12.08 -17.45 9.65
N GLY A 318 10.83 -17.14 9.33
CA GLY A 318 9.98 -16.24 10.10
C GLY A 318 8.78 -16.94 10.72
N GLY A 319 8.32 -16.41 11.85
CA GLY A 319 7.38 -17.10 12.71
C GLY A 319 7.00 -16.30 13.95
N THR A 320 6.55 -17.01 14.99
CA THR A 320 6.23 -16.44 16.31
C THR A 320 6.38 -17.49 17.41
N LYS A 321 6.58 -17.03 18.65
CA LYS A 321 6.40 -17.83 19.88
C LYS A 321 5.02 -17.59 20.53
N HIS A 322 4.07 -17.05 19.76
CA HIS A 322 2.77 -16.55 20.24
C HIS A 322 2.90 -15.38 21.25
N ASP A 323 3.96 -14.59 21.11
CA ASP A 323 4.20 -13.37 21.86
C ASP A 323 3.01 -12.41 21.81
N LEU A 324 2.58 -11.92 22.98
CA LEU A 324 1.41 -11.05 23.14
C LEU A 324 1.44 -9.85 22.18
N LEU A 325 0.40 -9.74 21.34
CA LEU A 325 0.19 -8.69 20.34
C LEU A 325 1.32 -8.59 19.30
N THR A 326 1.81 -9.73 18.82
CA THR A 326 2.75 -9.78 17.69
C THR A 326 2.08 -10.28 16.41
N SER A 327 2.73 -9.99 15.28
CA SER A 327 2.42 -10.53 13.96
C SER A 327 3.39 -11.65 13.60
N LYS A 328 2.98 -12.54 12.69
CA LYS A 328 3.83 -13.60 12.11
C LYS A 328 5.10 -13.12 11.40
N TRP A 329 5.28 -11.80 11.25
CA TRP A 329 6.44 -11.13 10.65
C TRP A 329 7.40 -10.52 11.68
N ASP A 330 7.09 -10.58 12.98
CA ASP A 330 7.85 -9.86 14.00
C ASP A 330 9.04 -10.64 14.57
N SER A 331 9.01 -11.98 14.50
CA SER A 331 10.12 -12.85 14.90
C SER A 331 10.69 -13.62 13.70
N ARG A 332 12.02 -13.70 13.61
CA ARG A 332 12.75 -14.44 12.56
C ARG A 332 14.16 -14.85 12.97
N TYR A 333 14.61 -15.93 12.36
CA TYR A 333 15.98 -16.44 12.40
C TYR A 333 16.63 -16.33 11.02
N PHE A 334 17.95 -16.14 11.03
CA PHE A 334 18.81 -16.08 9.85
C PHE A 334 19.83 -17.21 9.95
N LEU A 335 19.78 -18.15 9.01
CA LEU A 335 20.60 -19.35 8.99
C LEU A 335 21.55 -19.33 7.80
N ASN A 336 22.74 -19.90 7.97
CA ASN A 336 23.67 -20.16 6.89
C ASN A 336 23.09 -21.29 6.00
N PRO A 337 22.79 -21.05 4.71
CA PRO A 337 22.19 -22.06 3.83
C PRO A 337 23.11 -23.26 3.53
N PHE A 338 24.42 -23.16 3.81
CA PHE A 338 25.39 -24.23 3.56
C PHE A 338 25.73 -25.08 4.80
N THR A 339 25.52 -24.55 6.01
CA THR A 339 25.88 -25.25 7.26
C THR A 339 24.72 -25.45 8.23
N GLY A 340 23.63 -24.69 8.08
CA GLY A 340 22.48 -24.70 9.01
C GLY A 340 22.74 -23.92 10.30
N ASP A 341 23.91 -23.28 10.46
CA ASP A 341 24.22 -22.47 11.64
C ASP A 341 23.35 -21.21 11.69
N ILE A 342 22.86 -20.87 12.88
CA ILE A 342 22.14 -19.62 13.11
C ILE A 342 23.17 -18.49 13.20
N ILE A 343 23.16 -17.60 12.20
CA ILE A 343 24.07 -16.44 12.10
C ILE A 343 23.42 -15.14 12.60
N GLY A 344 22.13 -15.17 12.95
CA GLY A 344 21.45 -14.10 13.65
C GLY A 344 19.98 -14.39 13.93
N SER A 345 19.39 -13.60 14.82
CA SER A 345 17.97 -13.63 15.15
C SER A 345 17.42 -12.20 15.32
N GLN A 346 16.11 -12.06 15.17
CA GLN A 346 15.33 -10.92 15.61
C GLN A 346 14.05 -11.48 16.21
N LEU A 347 13.94 -11.57 17.53
CA LEU A 347 12.77 -12.13 18.20
C LEU A 347 11.95 -11.01 18.86
N ALA A 348 10.63 -11.16 18.87
CA ALA A 348 9.74 -10.17 19.46
C ALA A 348 9.83 -10.11 21.00
N GLU A 349 10.30 -11.18 21.65
CA GLU A 349 10.60 -11.23 23.09
C GLU A 349 11.80 -10.35 23.47
N ASP A 350 12.82 -10.27 22.62
CA ASP A 350 14.03 -9.44 22.81
C ASP A 350 13.78 -7.94 22.58
N LEU A 351 12.63 -7.57 22.01
CA LEU A 351 12.33 -6.18 21.65
C LEU A 351 12.05 -5.31 22.89
N PRO A 352 12.68 -4.12 23.00
CA PRO A 352 12.31 -3.13 24.00
C PRO A 352 10.82 -2.80 23.97
N ASN A 353 10.22 -2.54 25.14
CA ASN A 353 8.77 -2.32 25.30
C ASN A 353 8.16 -1.31 24.30
N ILE A 354 8.89 -0.24 23.95
CA ILE A 354 8.43 0.76 22.98
C ILE A 354 8.29 0.19 21.56
N MET A 355 9.14 -0.77 21.19
CA MET A 355 9.09 -1.48 19.91
C MET A 355 8.01 -2.56 19.90
N ARG A 356 7.74 -3.19 21.05
CA ARG A 356 6.57 -4.08 21.20
C ARG A 356 5.25 -3.33 21.01
N VAL A 357 5.15 -2.08 21.50
CA VAL A 357 4.01 -1.19 21.22
C VAL A 357 3.90 -0.84 19.72
N ASP A 358 5.01 -0.63 19.03
CA ASP A 358 5.05 -0.42 17.58
C ASP A 358 4.54 -1.65 16.81
N LYS A 359 5.04 -2.85 17.17
CA LYS A 359 4.58 -4.12 16.56
C LYS A 359 3.10 -4.38 16.78
N ALA A 360 2.61 -4.14 18.00
CA ALA A 360 1.20 -4.33 18.37
C ALA A 360 0.21 -3.54 17.51
N MET A 361 0.64 -2.47 16.84
CA MET A 361 -0.22 -1.70 15.94
C MET A 361 -0.74 -2.52 14.75
N VAL A 362 0.03 -3.52 14.28
CA VAL A 362 -0.37 -4.39 13.18
C VAL A 362 -1.53 -5.32 13.60
N PRO A 363 -1.36 -6.28 14.55
CA PRO A 363 -2.44 -7.20 14.89
C PRO A 363 -3.67 -6.50 15.49
N LEU A 364 -3.52 -5.35 16.17
CA LEU A 364 -4.65 -4.53 16.62
C LEU A 364 -5.43 -3.87 15.46
N HIS A 365 -4.77 -3.51 14.35
CA HIS A 365 -5.45 -2.96 13.18
C HIS A 365 -6.21 -4.03 12.40
N TYR A 366 -5.55 -5.17 12.14
CA TYR A 366 -6.09 -6.26 11.34
C TYR A 366 -7.06 -7.19 12.11
N GLY A 367 -7.01 -7.19 13.45
CA GLY A 367 -7.81 -8.10 14.27
C GLY A 367 -7.24 -9.52 14.33
N THR A 368 -5.93 -9.69 14.09
CA THR A 368 -5.26 -11.00 14.00
C THR A 368 -4.56 -11.43 15.28
N TRP A 369 -4.80 -10.74 16.40
CA TRP A 369 -4.27 -11.10 17.72
C TRP A 369 -4.95 -12.32 18.36
N GLY A 370 -5.95 -12.92 17.70
CA GLY A 370 -6.47 -14.24 18.05
C GLY A 370 -5.59 -15.40 17.55
N TYR A 371 -4.57 -15.10 16.75
CA TYR A 371 -3.55 -16.00 16.16
C TYR A 371 -4.06 -17.10 15.23
N SER A 372 -4.95 -17.98 15.69
CA SER A 372 -5.42 -19.14 14.92
C SER A 372 -6.83 -19.60 15.32
N GLY A 373 -7.41 -20.46 14.46
CA GLY A 373 -8.65 -21.19 14.71
C GLY A 373 -9.86 -20.32 15.09
N ASN A 374 -10.67 -20.84 16.02
CA ASN A 374 -11.90 -20.17 16.47
C ASN A 374 -11.65 -18.84 17.19
N ALA A 375 -10.46 -18.65 17.79
CA ALA A 375 -10.10 -17.41 18.48
C ALA A 375 -9.87 -16.27 17.47
N ASP A 376 -9.03 -16.50 16.45
CA ASP A 376 -8.83 -15.56 15.33
C ASP A 376 -10.16 -15.24 14.63
N LEU A 377 -10.96 -16.25 14.29
CA LEU A 377 -12.27 -16.03 13.66
C LEU A 377 -13.21 -15.17 14.54
N SER A 378 -13.23 -15.39 15.85
CA SER A 378 -14.04 -14.60 16.78
C SER A 378 -13.59 -13.14 16.85
N VAL A 379 -12.28 -12.89 16.90
CA VAL A 379 -11.74 -11.52 16.86
C VAL A 379 -12.06 -10.84 15.53
N LYS A 380 -11.88 -11.54 14.40
CA LYS A 380 -12.22 -11.06 13.06
C LYS A 380 -13.71 -10.73 12.91
N ILE A 381 -14.62 -11.54 13.45
CA ILE A 381 -16.07 -11.25 13.48
C ILE A 381 -16.35 -9.96 14.24
N ILE A 382 -15.73 -9.74 15.40
CA ILE A 382 -15.86 -8.50 16.18
C ILE A 382 -15.31 -7.31 15.39
N TRP A 383 -14.12 -7.44 14.79
CA TRP A 383 -13.49 -6.39 14.00
C TRP A 383 -14.32 -6.00 12.76
N CYS A 384 -14.85 -6.98 12.04
CA CYS A 384 -15.75 -6.75 10.91
C CYS A 384 -17.07 -6.11 11.36
N PHE A 385 -17.69 -6.59 12.43
CA PHE A 385 -18.93 -5.99 12.96
C PHE A 385 -18.77 -4.51 13.32
N PHE A 386 -17.71 -4.15 14.05
CA PHE A 386 -17.45 -2.76 14.41
C PHE A 386 -16.90 -1.93 13.22
N GLY A 387 -16.23 -2.53 12.25
CA GLY A 387 -15.87 -1.89 10.97
C GLY A 387 -17.11 -1.55 10.13
N LEU A 388 -18.08 -2.45 10.05
CA LEU A 388 -19.38 -2.21 9.42
C LEU A 388 -20.18 -1.15 10.20
N ALA A 389 -20.09 -1.13 11.53
CA ALA A 389 -20.65 -0.07 12.37
C ALA A 389 -20.02 1.30 12.04
N MET A 390 -18.69 1.39 11.88
CA MET A 390 -18.00 2.61 11.43
C MET A 390 -18.42 3.02 10.01
N SER A 391 -18.57 2.07 9.10
CA SER A 391 -19.10 2.30 7.75
C SER A 391 -20.51 2.89 7.80
N ALA A 392 -21.38 2.33 8.64
CA ALA A 392 -22.72 2.84 8.90
C ALA A 392 -22.72 4.23 9.54
N LEU A 393 -21.74 4.56 10.40
CA LEU A 393 -21.56 5.93 10.95
C LEU A 393 -21.21 6.93 9.84
N SER A 394 -20.26 6.61 8.97
CA SER A 394 -19.88 7.47 7.84
C SER A 394 -21.08 7.74 6.90
N ILE A 395 -21.79 6.68 6.51
CA ILE A 395 -22.96 6.77 5.62
C ILE A 395 -24.11 7.54 6.31
N SER A 396 -24.45 7.20 7.56
CA SER A 396 -25.54 7.86 8.29
C SER A 396 -25.24 9.34 8.55
N GLY A 397 -24.00 9.70 8.90
CA GLY A 397 -23.55 11.08 9.08
C GLY A 397 -23.78 11.93 7.84
N MET A 398 -23.40 11.41 6.66
CA MET A 398 -23.66 12.03 5.36
C MET A 398 -25.17 12.23 5.11
N ILE A 399 -26.00 11.21 5.36
CA ILE A 399 -27.45 11.27 5.16
C ILE A 399 -28.12 12.28 6.11
N ILE A 400 -27.72 12.31 7.39
CA ILE A 400 -28.22 13.26 8.39
C ILE A 400 -27.91 14.69 7.96
N TYR A 401 -26.67 14.95 7.53
CA TYR A 401 -26.27 16.26 7.05
C TYR A 401 -27.03 16.67 5.79
N TYR A 402 -27.14 15.78 4.80
CA TYR A 402 -27.90 16.02 3.57
C TYR A 402 -29.36 16.38 3.89
N LYS A 403 -30.07 15.57 4.70
CA LYS A 403 -31.44 15.85 5.14
C LYS A 403 -31.55 17.18 5.92
N ARG A 404 -30.57 17.51 6.76
CA ARG A 404 -30.52 18.80 7.49
C ARG A 404 -30.41 19.98 6.53
N THR A 405 -29.47 19.93 5.59
CA THR A 405 -29.26 21.00 4.60
C THR A 405 -30.40 21.12 3.61
N GLN A 406 -30.94 20.02 3.08
CA GLN A 406 -32.15 20.04 2.24
C GLN A 406 -33.32 20.74 2.95
N SER A 407 -33.54 20.43 4.23
CA SER A 407 -34.57 21.08 5.04
C SER A 407 -34.29 22.57 5.28
N ALA A 408 -33.03 22.97 5.49
CA ALA A 408 -32.65 24.37 5.64
C ALA A 408 -32.81 25.15 4.33
N THR A 409 -32.33 24.62 3.21
CA THR A 409 -32.49 25.21 1.88
C THR A 409 -33.97 25.36 1.52
N ARG A 410 -34.81 24.35 1.78
CA ARG A 410 -36.27 24.43 1.53
C ARG A 410 -36.97 25.53 2.35
N LYS A 411 -36.41 25.96 3.48
CA LYS A 411 -36.92 27.10 4.28
C LYS A 411 -36.42 28.46 3.81
N LEU A 412 -35.31 28.50 3.06
CA LEU A 412 -34.68 29.72 2.56
C LEU A 412 -35.03 30.01 1.10
N LEU A 413 -35.51 29.01 0.36
CA LEU A 413 -36.01 29.17 -1.01
C LEU A 413 -37.36 29.91 -1.01
N PRO A 414 -37.53 30.98 -1.80
CA PRO A 414 -38.80 31.68 -1.93
C PRO A 414 -39.85 30.79 -2.61
N THR A 415 -41.09 30.84 -2.12
CA THR A 415 -42.17 29.94 -2.57
C THR A 415 -42.87 30.39 -3.86
N HIS A 416 -42.79 31.68 -4.24
CA HIS A 416 -43.47 32.26 -5.40
C HIS A 416 -42.61 33.23 -6.24
N GLY A 417 -43.02 33.47 -7.49
CA GLY A 417 -42.54 34.55 -8.36
C GLY A 417 -41.44 34.18 -9.37
N LYS A 418 -41.04 35.16 -10.20
CA LYS A 418 -40.00 35.05 -11.26
C LYS A 418 -38.66 34.48 -10.74
N SER A 419 -38.38 34.66 -9.45
CA SER A 419 -37.23 34.07 -8.74
C SER A 419 -37.17 32.54 -8.87
N ARG A 420 -38.32 31.84 -8.86
CA ARG A 420 -38.38 30.37 -8.99
C ARG A 420 -37.99 29.89 -10.40
N THR A 421 -38.29 30.67 -11.43
CA THR A 421 -37.85 30.39 -12.81
C THR A 421 -36.34 30.60 -12.93
N LEU A 422 -35.83 31.74 -12.47
CA LEU A 422 -34.40 32.03 -12.45
C LEU A 422 -33.60 31.00 -11.64
N GLN A 423 -34.16 30.48 -10.54
CA GLN A 423 -33.57 29.39 -9.77
C GLN A 423 -33.67 28.02 -10.46
N ARG A 424 -34.75 27.72 -11.21
CA ARG A 424 -34.80 26.54 -12.08
C ARG A 424 -33.72 26.60 -13.15
N THR A 425 -33.53 27.76 -13.80
CA THR A 425 -32.44 27.97 -14.76
C THR A 425 -31.08 27.88 -14.08
N TRP A 426 -30.90 28.46 -12.89
CA TRP A 426 -29.65 28.35 -12.11
C TRP A 426 -29.36 26.91 -11.66
N PHE A 427 -30.38 26.13 -11.31
CA PHE A 427 -30.22 24.70 -11.04
C PHE A 427 -30.12 23.87 -12.32
N ALA A 428 -30.52 24.35 -13.50
CA ALA A 428 -30.24 23.66 -14.77
C ALA A 428 -28.81 23.93 -15.26
N VAL A 429 -28.32 25.17 -15.11
CA VAL A 429 -26.94 25.61 -15.41
C VAL A 429 -25.96 25.09 -14.33
N ARG A 430 -26.44 24.91 -13.09
CA ARG A 430 -25.70 24.28 -11.99
C ARG A 430 -26.52 23.15 -11.35
N PRO A 431 -26.70 21.98 -12.04
CA PRO A 431 -27.45 20.80 -11.56
C PRO A 431 -27.03 20.31 -10.17
N TRP A 432 -25.83 20.69 -9.78
CA TRP A 432 -25.09 20.10 -8.70
C TRP A 432 -24.77 21.09 -7.58
N GLY A 433 -25.58 22.14 -7.41
CA GLY A 433 -25.48 23.17 -6.35
C GLY A 433 -25.82 22.68 -4.93
N GLY A 434 -25.64 21.39 -4.66
CA GLY A 434 -26.05 20.73 -3.41
C GLY A 434 -25.03 20.84 -2.25
N PRO A 435 -25.30 20.16 -1.12
CA PRO A 435 -24.57 20.34 0.14
C PRO A 435 -23.07 19.98 0.10
N MET A 436 -22.65 19.13 -0.85
CA MET A 436 -21.23 18.83 -1.08
C MET A 436 -20.46 19.99 -1.76
N SER A 437 -21.14 20.89 -2.47
CA SER A 437 -20.54 21.94 -3.31
C SER A 437 -19.63 21.37 -4.43
N SER A 438 -18.40 21.87 -4.59
CA SER A 438 -17.40 21.38 -5.55
C SER A 438 -16.83 20.00 -5.22
N LEU A 439 -16.84 19.58 -3.95
CA LEU A 439 -16.16 18.36 -3.50
C LEU A 439 -16.76 17.05 -4.03
N LYS A 440 -17.97 17.08 -4.59
CA LYS A 440 -18.50 15.95 -5.37
C LYS A 440 -17.62 15.63 -6.59
N TYR A 441 -16.98 16.63 -7.22
CA TYR A 441 -16.13 16.42 -8.39
C TYR A 441 -14.82 15.75 -7.97
N VAL A 442 -14.27 16.16 -6.83
CA VAL A 442 -13.13 15.49 -6.19
C VAL A 442 -13.47 14.03 -5.87
N ASN A 443 -14.65 13.77 -5.30
CA ASN A 443 -15.13 12.40 -5.06
C ASN A 443 -15.28 11.57 -6.35
N TRP A 444 -15.82 12.15 -7.43
CA TRP A 444 -15.92 11.47 -8.73
C TRP A 444 -14.55 11.23 -9.39
N ILE A 445 -13.63 12.19 -9.30
CA ILE A 445 -12.24 12.02 -9.75
C ILE A 445 -11.58 10.86 -9.00
N PHE A 446 -11.74 10.79 -7.68
CA PHE A 446 -11.25 9.64 -6.91
C PHE A 446 -11.85 8.32 -7.38
N VAL A 447 -13.16 8.22 -7.60
CA VAL A 447 -13.81 7.00 -8.11
C VAL A 447 -13.27 6.60 -9.50
N ILE A 448 -13.06 7.56 -10.40
CA ILE A 448 -12.48 7.32 -11.73
C ILE A 448 -11.03 6.83 -11.61
N VAL A 449 -10.20 7.49 -10.79
CA VAL A 449 -8.80 7.12 -10.58
C VAL A 449 -8.69 5.73 -9.93
N ILE A 450 -9.57 5.39 -8.99
CA ILE A 450 -9.67 4.04 -8.40
C ILE A 450 -10.03 3.01 -9.49
N GLY A 451 -10.99 3.30 -10.37
CA GLY A 451 -11.37 2.42 -11.47
C GLY A 451 -10.23 2.18 -12.48
N ILE A 452 -9.47 3.22 -12.81
CA ILE A 452 -8.26 3.12 -13.63
C ILE A 452 -7.20 2.25 -12.92
N GLY A 453 -6.97 2.50 -11.63
CA GLY A 453 -6.03 1.72 -10.81
C GLY A 453 -6.38 0.23 -10.74
N ILE A 454 -7.67 -0.11 -10.58
CA ILE A 454 -8.16 -1.49 -10.60
C ILE A 454 -7.86 -2.15 -11.96
N SER A 455 -8.15 -1.47 -13.06
CA SER A 455 -7.85 -1.96 -14.42
C SER A 455 -6.35 -2.23 -14.61
N ILE A 456 -5.50 -1.31 -14.14
CA ILE A 456 -4.05 -1.46 -14.13
C ILE A 456 -3.59 -2.66 -13.27
N GLY A 457 -4.19 -2.87 -12.09
CA GLY A 457 -3.90 -4.01 -11.23
C GLY A 457 -4.18 -5.36 -11.89
N PHE A 458 -5.32 -5.49 -12.58
CA PHE A 458 -5.64 -6.68 -13.37
C PHE A 458 -4.76 -6.86 -14.62
N LYS A 459 -4.22 -5.77 -15.18
CA LYS A 459 -3.23 -5.83 -16.28
C LYS A 459 -1.87 -6.33 -15.79
N ILE A 460 -1.33 -5.73 -14.71
CA ILE A 460 -0.09 -6.14 -14.03
C ILE A 460 -0.07 -7.64 -13.74
N GLN A 461 -1.17 -8.18 -13.23
CA GLN A 461 -1.26 -9.59 -12.85
C GLN A 461 -1.05 -10.56 -14.03
N LYS A 462 -1.42 -10.15 -15.25
CA LYS A 462 -1.41 -11.00 -16.45
C LYS A 462 -0.16 -10.82 -17.31
N GLU A 463 0.63 -9.78 -17.07
CA GLU A 463 1.74 -9.38 -17.93
C GLU A 463 3.07 -9.42 -17.17
N GLY A 464 4.10 -9.89 -17.86
CA GLY A 464 5.48 -9.83 -17.40
C GLY A 464 6.28 -8.68 -18.04
N THR A 465 7.52 -8.53 -17.59
CA THR A 465 8.57 -7.70 -18.22
C THR A 465 9.35 -8.44 -19.30
N ALA A 466 9.20 -9.77 -19.41
CA ALA A 466 9.86 -10.54 -20.47
C ALA A 466 9.37 -10.08 -21.86
N GLY A 467 10.28 -10.00 -22.83
CA GLY A 467 9.95 -9.53 -24.19
C GLY A 467 9.54 -8.05 -24.30
N SER A 468 9.86 -7.22 -23.31
CA SER A 468 9.61 -5.76 -23.32
C SER A 468 10.89 -4.99 -22.98
N GLY A 469 10.97 -3.70 -23.31
CA GLY A 469 12.18 -2.91 -23.13
C GLY A 469 13.30 -3.27 -24.13
N TYR A 470 14.55 -3.30 -23.67
CA TYR A 470 15.72 -3.65 -24.49
C TYR A 470 16.16 -5.08 -24.20
N LEU A 471 16.14 -5.93 -25.23
CA LEU A 471 16.67 -7.28 -25.19
C LEU A 471 18.13 -7.25 -25.65
N TYR A 472 19.04 -7.67 -24.78
CA TYR A 472 20.44 -7.91 -25.10
C TYR A 472 20.59 -9.36 -25.53
N THR A 473 21.08 -9.58 -26.75
CA THR A 473 21.12 -10.92 -27.36
C THR A 473 21.98 -11.90 -26.57
N GLU A 474 21.69 -13.18 -26.71
CA GLU A 474 22.44 -14.25 -26.07
C GLU A 474 23.95 -14.18 -26.39
N GLN A 475 24.81 -14.22 -25.37
CA GLN A 475 26.26 -14.32 -25.50
C GLN A 475 26.83 -15.39 -24.55
N ASN A 476 27.85 -16.10 -25.03
CA ASN A 476 28.63 -17.04 -24.23
C ASN A 476 29.58 -16.29 -23.29
N ILE A 477 29.54 -16.63 -22.01
CA ILE A 477 30.39 -16.12 -20.94
C ILE A 477 30.92 -17.33 -20.16
N GLY A 478 32.20 -17.66 -20.30
CA GLY A 478 32.76 -18.89 -19.71
C GLY A 478 32.06 -20.14 -20.24
N GLN A 479 31.46 -20.92 -19.33
CA GLN A 479 30.65 -22.11 -19.65
C GLN A 479 29.14 -21.84 -19.79
N TRP A 480 28.70 -20.60 -19.57
CA TRP A 480 27.30 -20.20 -19.58
C TRP A 480 26.95 -19.44 -20.85
N SER A 481 25.69 -19.51 -21.25
CA SER A 481 25.11 -18.62 -22.25
C SER A 481 24.01 -17.78 -21.61
N ILE A 482 24.11 -16.45 -21.74
CA ILE A 482 23.23 -15.51 -21.02
C ILE A 482 22.70 -14.44 -21.97
N SER A 483 21.39 -14.15 -21.86
CA SER A 483 20.77 -12.94 -22.40
C SER A 483 20.30 -12.02 -21.26
N LEU A 484 20.22 -10.72 -21.52
CA LEU A 484 19.74 -9.73 -20.55
C LEU A 484 18.51 -9.00 -21.09
N ASN A 485 17.71 -8.43 -20.19
CA ASN A 485 16.60 -7.54 -20.54
C ASN A 485 16.57 -6.31 -19.62
N ALA A 486 16.72 -5.11 -20.18
CA ALA A 486 16.53 -3.84 -19.46
C ALA A 486 15.08 -3.34 -19.56
N THR A 487 14.47 -3.11 -18.39
CA THR A 487 13.15 -2.45 -18.25
C THR A 487 13.17 -1.42 -17.12
N LEU A 488 12.26 -0.44 -17.14
CA LEU A 488 11.98 0.40 -15.95
C LEU A 488 11.03 -0.28 -14.94
N GLY A 489 10.75 -1.58 -15.13
CA GLY A 489 9.72 -2.31 -14.41
C GLY A 489 8.38 -2.33 -15.15
N LEU A 490 7.47 -3.17 -14.66
CA LEU A 490 6.30 -3.63 -15.40
C LEU A 490 5.31 -2.54 -15.84
N LEU A 491 5.15 -1.48 -15.05
CA LEU A 491 4.29 -0.33 -15.37
C LEU A 491 4.88 0.63 -16.40
N GLU A 492 6.19 0.58 -16.59
CA GLU A 492 6.96 1.47 -17.46
C GLU A 492 7.66 0.70 -18.58
N LYS A 493 7.21 -0.53 -18.85
CA LYS A 493 7.81 -1.48 -19.81
C LYS A 493 7.81 -0.99 -21.27
N ASP A 494 6.89 -0.08 -21.58
CA ASP A 494 6.74 0.55 -22.90
C ASP A 494 7.57 1.85 -23.01
N LEU A 495 8.15 2.36 -21.91
CA LEU A 495 9.05 3.51 -21.90
C LEU A 495 10.48 3.13 -22.27
N ASP A 496 11.32 4.12 -22.56
CA ASP A 496 12.74 3.90 -22.80
C ASP A 496 13.40 3.36 -21.52
N PRO A 497 13.98 2.14 -21.54
CA PRO A 497 14.55 1.54 -20.34
C PRO A 497 15.84 2.21 -19.87
N ILE A 498 16.57 2.93 -20.73
CA ILE A 498 17.89 3.51 -20.43
C ILE A 498 17.78 5.03 -20.35
N GLN A 499 17.49 5.53 -19.15
CA GLN A 499 17.38 6.97 -18.89
C GLN A 499 18.53 7.45 -18.01
N ALA A 500 19.24 8.49 -18.47
CA ALA A 500 20.38 9.06 -17.77
C ALA A 500 20.01 9.48 -16.33
N GLY A 501 20.80 9.05 -15.35
CA GLY A 501 20.56 9.33 -13.93
C GLY A 501 19.42 8.53 -13.27
N ARG A 502 18.74 7.63 -14.00
CA ARG A 502 17.66 6.77 -13.47
C ARG A 502 18.21 5.40 -13.05
N GLN A 503 17.42 4.67 -12.26
CA GLN A 503 17.65 3.24 -12.00
C GLN A 503 16.92 2.43 -13.07
N THR A 504 17.57 1.41 -13.61
CA THR A 504 16.98 0.47 -14.58
C THR A 504 17.05 -0.94 -14.00
N THR A 505 15.98 -1.73 -14.17
CA THR A 505 15.98 -3.14 -13.80
C THR A 505 16.54 -3.96 -14.95
N ILE A 506 17.72 -4.56 -14.72
CA ILE A 506 18.34 -5.53 -15.62
C ILE A 506 17.95 -6.92 -15.16
N ASN A 507 17.20 -7.64 -15.98
CA ASN A 507 16.89 -9.05 -15.77
C ASN A 507 17.92 -9.89 -16.52
N ALA A 508 18.34 -11.02 -15.95
CA ALA A 508 19.25 -11.97 -16.58
C ALA A 508 18.57 -13.33 -16.77
N PHE A 509 18.84 -13.95 -17.92
CA PHE A 509 18.33 -15.27 -18.27
C PHE A 509 19.50 -16.16 -18.67
N ILE A 510 19.78 -17.17 -17.83
CA ILE A 510 20.73 -18.23 -18.16
C ILE A 510 20.04 -19.17 -19.13
N LYS A 511 20.52 -19.22 -20.37
CA LYS A 511 19.97 -20.04 -21.47
C LYS A 511 20.62 -21.43 -21.52
N SER A 512 21.90 -21.53 -21.15
CA SER A 512 22.62 -22.80 -20.99
C SER A 512 23.83 -22.64 -20.04
N GLY A 513 24.40 -23.78 -19.63
CA GLY A 513 25.42 -23.88 -18.57
C GLY A 513 24.79 -24.22 -17.21
N ASP A 514 25.64 -24.56 -16.23
CA ASP A 514 25.24 -24.94 -14.86
C ASP A 514 25.05 -23.69 -13.97
N PRO A 515 23.81 -23.32 -13.55
CA PRO A 515 23.58 -22.13 -12.74
C PRO A 515 24.28 -22.17 -11.37
N ASP A 516 24.45 -23.36 -10.78
CA ASP A 516 24.98 -23.50 -9.42
C ASP A 516 26.50 -23.24 -9.37
N ALA A 517 27.18 -23.40 -10.51
CA ALA A 517 28.58 -23.03 -10.70
C ALA A 517 28.83 -21.50 -10.64
N ILE A 518 27.79 -20.66 -10.68
CA ILE A 518 27.88 -19.21 -10.53
C ILE A 518 27.88 -18.86 -9.04
N LYS A 519 28.99 -18.29 -8.56
CA LYS A 519 29.09 -17.79 -7.18
C LYS A 519 28.39 -16.43 -7.06
N PHE A 520 28.68 -15.49 -7.95
CA PHE A 520 27.95 -14.21 -8.06
C PHE A 520 27.86 -13.72 -9.50
N MET A 521 26.77 -13.01 -9.82
CA MET A 521 26.56 -12.35 -11.10
C MET A 521 26.30 -10.85 -10.86
N TYR A 522 26.86 -9.99 -11.71
CA TYR A 522 26.81 -8.53 -11.54
C TYR A 522 26.56 -7.79 -12.84
N ALA A 523 25.67 -6.80 -12.83
CA ALA A 523 25.43 -5.87 -13.94
C ALA A 523 25.98 -4.47 -13.66
N ARG A 524 26.59 -3.83 -14.66
CA ARG A 524 27.13 -2.47 -14.55
C ARG A 524 27.13 -1.71 -15.88
N VAL A 525 26.85 -0.40 -15.84
CA VAL A 525 27.14 0.50 -16.97
C VAL A 525 28.62 0.89 -16.97
N ASN A 526 29.27 0.69 -18.13
CA ASN A 526 30.71 0.72 -18.36
C ASN A 526 31.50 -0.41 -17.67
N LYS A 527 32.67 -0.74 -18.24
CA LYS A 527 33.55 -1.77 -17.72
C LYS A 527 33.94 -1.47 -16.26
N PRO A 528 33.81 -2.44 -15.33
CA PRO A 528 34.28 -2.23 -13.96
C PRO A 528 35.80 -2.03 -13.94
N ARG A 529 36.25 -1.03 -13.16
CA ARG A 529 37.68 -0.71 -13.00
C ARG A 529 38.45 -1.76 -12.19
N THR A 530 37.73 -2.55 -11.40
CA THR A 530 38.29 -3.54 -10.45
C THR A 530 37.28 -4.67 -10.23
N THR A 531 37.75 -5.91 -10.11
CA THR A 531 36.91 -7.07 -9.73
C THR A 531 36.33 -6.96 -8.32
N ARG A 532 36.90 -6.13 -7.44
CA ARG A 532 36.35 -5.83 -6.09
C ARG A 532 35.05 -5.01 -6.07
N ALA A 533 34.67 -4.41 -7.20
CA ALA A 533 33.44 -3.62 -7.33
C ALA A 533 32.83 -3.83 -8.72
N PRO A 534 32.39 -5.06 -9.03
CA PRO A 534 32.04 -5.45 -10.40
C PRO A 534 30.74 -4.80 -10.88
N GLY A 535 29.73 -4.63 -10.02
CA GLY A 535 28.46 -3.99 -10.38
C GLY A 535 27.40 -4.08 -9.28
N SER A 536 26.14 -3.85 -9.65
CA SER A 536 24.99 -4.28 -8.85
C SER A 536 24.89 -5.80 -8.90
N VAL A 537 24.77 -6.47 -7.76
CA VAL A 537 24.50 -7.92 -7.68
C VAL A 537 23.17 -8.22 -8.36
N ILE A 538 23.15 -9.25 -9.20
CA ILE A 538 21.93 -9.86 -9.73
C ILE A 538 21.45 -10.88 -8.70
N HIS A 539 20.19 -10.77 -8.32
CA HIS A 539 19.55 -11.59 -7.30
C HIS A 539 18.13 -11.99 -7.74
N GLY A 540 17.61 -13.06 -7.15
CA GLY A 540 16.22 -13.48 -7.29
C GLY A 540 16.11 -14.96 -7.62
N SER A 541 14.90 -15.50 -7.50
CA SER A 541 14.61 -16.88 -7.88
C SER A 541 14.81 -17.11 -9.39
N LEU A 542 15.04 -18.36 -9.80
CA LEU A 542 15.21 -18.76 -11.21
C LEU A 542 14.11 -18.18 -12.12
N GLY A 543 14.49 -17.62 -13.28
CA GLY A 543 13.57 -16.93 -14.19
C GLY A 543 13.13 -15.52 -13.73
N ASN A 544 13.54 -15.05 -12.55
CA ASN A 544 13.35 -13.68 -12.05
C ASN A 544 14.66 -13.06 -11.51
N GLN A 545 15.81 -13.51 -12.01
CA GLN A 545 17.10 -12.95 -11.63
C GLN A 545 17.22 -11.53 -12.18
N HIS A 546 17.39 -10.54 -11.29
CA HIS A 546 17.44 -9.14 -11.67
C HIS A 546 18.39 -8.32 -10.78
N ALA A 547 18.80 -7.15 -11.29
CA ALA A 547 19.51 -6.13 -10.54
C ALA A 547 18.92 -4.76 -10.82
N HIS A 548 18.83 -3.91 -9.79
CA HIS A 548 18.64 -2.48 -9.97
C HIS A 548 20.00 -1.83 -10.28
N MET A 549 20.18 -1.43 -11.54
CA MET A 549 21.42 -0.88 -12.06
C MET A 549 21.32 0.65 -12.20
N PRO A 550 22.22 1.43 -11.57
CA PRO A 550 22.25 2.88 -11.73
C PRO A 550 22.80 3.28 -13.10
N VAL A 551 22.03 4.05 -13.86
CA VAL A 551 22.45 4.62 -15.14
C VAL A 551 23.19 5.95 -14.89
N PRO A 552 24.38 6.19 -15.48
CA PRO A 552 25.10 7.45 -15.34
C PRO A 552 24.30 8.67 -15.78
N GLN A 553 24.59 9.84 -15.19
CA GLN A 553 23.99 11.13 -15.56
C GLN A 553 24.37 11.60 -16.97
N THR A 554 25.46 11.07 -17.53
CA THR A 554 25.92 11.36 -18.88
C THR A 554 26.16 10.05 -19.63
N LEU A 555 25.46 9.88 -20.74
CA LEU A 555 25.60 8.74 -21.64
C LEU A 555 26.34 9.19 -22.91
N LYS A 556 27.20 8.30 -23.42
CA LYS A 556 27.81 8.39 -24.75
C LYS A 556 27.24 7.30 -25.64
N ASP A 557 27.22 7.48 -26.94
CA ASP A 557 26.69 6.47 -27.87
C ASP A 557 27.51 5.16 -27.80
N SER A 558 28.80 5.25 -27.49
CA SER A 558 29.69 4.12 -27.24
C SER A 558 29.60 3.52 -25.82
N THR A 559 28.54 3.80 -25.05
CA THR A 559 28.40 3.26 -23.68
C THR A 559 27.97 1.80 -23.77
N LEU A 560 28.61 0.95 -22.95
CA LEU A 560 28.36 -0.48 -22.91
C LEU A 560 27.76 -0.89 -21.56
N ILE A 561 26.82 -1.83 -21.57
CA ILE A 561 26.47 -2.61 -20.37
C ILE A 561 27.45 -3.79 -20.26
N TRP A 562 27.92 -4.06 -19.05
CA TRP A 562 28.82 -5.16 -18.73
C TRP A 562 28.15 -6.11 -17.75
N LEU A 563 28.23 -7.40 -18.06
CA LEU A 563 27.93 -8.50 -17.15
C LEU A 563 29.25 -9.07 -16.65
N THR A 564 29.35 -9.32 -15.36
CA THR A 564 30.50 -10.01 -14.75
C THR A 564 29.98 -11.20 -13.94
N ILE A 565 30.55 -12.38 -14.16
CA ILE A 565 30.34 -13.58 -13.34
C ILE A 565 31.60 -13.83 -12.54
N GLU A 566 31.45 -14.06 -11.24
CA GLU A 566 32.42 -14.73 -10.38
C GLU A 566 31.97 -16.19 -10.23
N ASP A 567 32.87 -17.14 -10.50
CA ASP A 567 32.64 -18.57 -10.25
C ASP A 567 33.11 -18.98 -8.84
N TRP A 568 32.93 -20.24 -8.48
CA TRP A 568 33.43 -20.75 -7.20
C TRP A 568 34.96 -20.88 -7.13
N SER A 569 35.67 -20.99 -8.26
CA SER A 569 37.14 -21.05 -8.28
C SER A 569 37.81 -19.70 -7.95
N GLY A 570 37.07 -18.61 -8.12
CA GLY A 570 37.48 -17.21 -7.95
C GLY A 570 37.89 -16.52 -9.26
N GLU A 571 37.57 -17.12 -10.41
CA GLU A 571 37.76 -16.55 -11.74
C GLU A 571 36.61 -15.60 -12.12
N PHE A 572 36.94 -14.59 -12.91
CA PHE A 572 36.02 -13.54 -13.34
C PHE A 572 35.83 -13.56 -14.85
N TYR A 573 34.60 -13.87 -15.27
CA TYR A 573 34.18 -13.89 -16.66
C TYR A 573 33.42 -12.61 -16.99
N GLN A 574 33.64 -12.02 -18.17
CA GLN A 574 33.05 -10.73 -18.55
C GLN A 574 32.59 -10.70 -20.01
N VAL A 575 31.35 -10.25 -20.22
CA VAL A 575 30.77 -9.95 -21.54
C VAL A 575 30.08 -8.60 -21.53
N ASN A 576 29.78 -8.07 -22.71
CA ASN A 576 29.23 -6.72 -22.85
C ASN A 576 28.37 -6.56 -24.10
N TRP A 577 27.48 -5.58 -24.05
CA TRP A 577 26.61 -5.18 -25.16
C TRP A 577 26.58 -3.64 -25.27
N PRO A 578 26.26 -3.08 -26.44
CA PRO A 578 25.83 -1.68 -26.58
C PRO A 578 24.71 -1.38 -25.58
N LEU A 579 24.85 -0.35 -24.75
CA LEU A 579 23.84 -0.04 -23.73
C LEU A 579 22.50 0.35 -24.38
N GLN A 580 22.58 1.10 -25.48
CA GLN A 580 21.46 1.51 -26.31
C GLN A 580 21.16 0.47 -27.41
N ALA A 581 19.94 0.47 -27.92
CA ALA A 581 19.55 -0.41 -29.02
C ALA A 581 20.33 -0.10 -30.31
N ASP A 582 20.98 -1.11 -30.88
CA ASP A 582 21.72 -1.06 -32.15
C ASP A 582 21.05 -1.89 -33.26
N GLY A 583 19.98 -2.62 -32.93
CA GLY A 583 19.26 -3.52 -33.82
C GLY A 583 20.01 -4.81 -34.15
N LYS A 584 21.08 -5.15 -33.42
CA LYS A 584 21.89 -6.36 -33.63
C LYS A 584 22.23 -7.09 -32.34
N ALA A 585 23.00 -6.46 -31.46
CA ALA A 585 23.35 -6.99 -30.13
C ALA A 585 22.33 -6.55 -29.08
N THR A 586 21.63 -5.44 -29.32
CA THR A 586 20.62 -4.87 -28.43
C THR A 586 19.40 -4.48 -29.27
N VAL A 587 18.29 -5.19 -29.06
CA VAL A 587 17.05 -5.05 -29.82
C VAL A 587 16.01 -4.30 -28.99
N ASP A 588 15.39 -3.28 -29.57
CA ASP A 588 14.26 -2.59 -28.95
C ASP A 588 12.96 -3.36 -29.20
N MET A 589 12.52 -4.11 -28.20
CA MET A 589 11.33 -4.97 -28.28
C MET A 589 10.03 -4.17 -28.43
N ARG A 590 10.07 -2.84 -28.26
CA ARG A 590 8.92 -1.95 -28.47
C ARG A 590 8.70 -1.61 -29.96
N ILE A 591 9.69 -1.89 -30.80
CA ILE A 591 9.71 -1.58 -32.24
C ILE A 591 9.87 -2.86 -33.08
N ALA A 592 10.42 -3.94 -32.52
CA ALA A 592 10.59 -5.23 -33.18
C ALA A 592 9.24 -5.87 -33.62
N PRO A 593 9.17 -6.50 -34.82
CA PRO A 593 7.96 -7.16 -35.30
C PRO A 593 7.65 -8.42 -34.48
N GLN A 594 6.36 -8.66 -34.21
CA GLN A 594 5.88 -9.72 -33.30
C GLN A 594 6.35 -11.15 -33.61
N GLN A 595 6.82 -11.44 -34.82
CA GLN A 595 7.29 -12.79 -35.19
C GLN A 595 8.66 -13.16 -34.58
N GLU A 596 9.54 -12.19 -34.31
CA GLU A 596 10.86 -12.45 -33.68
C GLU A 596 10.75 -12.74 -32.17
N VAL A 597 9.68 -12.25 -31.53
CA VAL A 597 9.44 -12.42 -30.09
C VAL A 597 9.31 -13.90 -29.71
N THR A 598 8.64 -14.69 -30.55
CA THR A 598 8.41 -16.14 -30.32
C THR A 598 9.64 -17.02 -30.51
N SER A 599 10.70 -16.56 -31.19
CA SER A 599 11.93 -17.34 -31.41
C SER A 599 13.03 -17.10 -30.36
N LEU A 600 12.79 -16.19 -29.41
CA LEU A 600 13.78 -15.75 -28.42
C LEU A 600 13.42 -16.13 -26.96
N HIS A 601 12.23 -16.71 -26.75
CA HIS A 601 11.74 -17.16 -25.44
C HIS A 601 12.26 -18.54 -25.08
#